data_AF-A0A3B8MD28-F1
#
_entry.id   AF-A0A3B8MD28-F1
#
_cell.length_a   1.000
_cell.length_b   1.000
_cell.length_c   1.000
_cell.angle_alpha   90.00
_cell.angle_beta   90.00
_cell.angle_gamma   90.00
#
_symmetry.space_group_name_H-M   'P 1'
#
loop_
_entity.id
_entity.type
_entity.pdbx_description
1 polymer ?
#
loop_
_entity_poly.entity_id
_entity_poly.type
_entity_poly.pdbx_seq_one_letter_code
_entity_poly.pdbx_strand_id
1 'polypeptide(L)'
;MKSREDLLSAARETIREMSVEEVKVYLDGGNTPALVDIRGLDEWERGHLEGAIHIPRGQLEAEVEEKVPNKGDEVIVYCAGGVRSLLGAVSMQELGYENLISMAGGFGDWEDSHCPFVQPPAPEEDEGPLNEERLTDEIAHLEELIAQKKAKLEAAE
;
A
#
# COMPACT_ATOMS: atom_id res chain seq x y z
N MET A 1 19.94 -26.03 9.50
CA MET A 1 19.31 -24.69 9.52
C MET A 1 18.16 -24.72 8.52
N LYS A 2 17.00 -24.16 8.84
CA LYS A 2 15.87 -24.10 7.88
C LYS A 2 16.21 -23.15 6.74
N SER A 3 15.84 -23.52 5.52
CA SER A 3 15.96 -22.69 4.32
C SER A 3 14.82 -21.67 4.23
N ARG A 4 14.95 -20.67 3.34
CA ARG A 4 13.83 -19.76 3.01
C ARG A 4 12.61 -20.54 2.54
N GLU A 5 12.82 -21.57 1.71
CA GLU A 5 11.73 -22.39 1.17
C GLU A 5 11.04 -23.19 2.28
N ASP A 6 11.82 -23.72 3.23
CA ASP A 6 11.27 -24.45 4.38
C ASP A 6 10.33 -23.56 5.22
N LEU A 7 10.68 -22.27 5.36
CA LEU A 7 9.84 -21.31 6.09
C LEU A 7 8.55 -21.00 5.33
N LEU A 8 8.63 -20.81 4.01
CA LEU A 8 7.44 -20.53 3.20
C LEU A 8 6.52 -21.75 3.13
N SER A 9 7.08 -22.95 2.96
CA SER A 9 6.31 -24.19 2.97
C SER A 9 5.56 -24.35 4.30
N ALA A 10 6.25 -24.17 5.43
CA ALA A 10 5.61 -24.29 6.74
C ALA A 10 4.50 -23.22 6.94
N ALA A 11 4.70 -22.00 6.44
CA ALA A 11 3.69 -20.95 6.53
C ALA A 11 2.43 -21.30 5.71
N ARG A 12 2.57 -21.88 4.52
CA ARG A 12 1.43 -22.31 3.68
C ARG A 12 0.64 -23.48 4.28
N GLU A 13 1.20 -24.20 5.25
CA GLU A 13 0.47 -25.26 5.97
C GLU A 13 -0.49 -24.69 7.02
N THR A 14 -0.25 -23.47 7.53
CA THR A 14 -1.02 -22.90 8.65
C THR A 14 -1.79 -21.63 8.30
N ILE A 15 -1.40 -20.94 7.22
CA ILE A 15 -2.03 -19.70 6.77
C ILE A 15 -2.79 -19.98 5.47
N ARG A 16 -4.07 -19.58 5.44
CA ARG A 16 -4.87 -19.61 4.22
C ARG A 16 -4.35 -18.54 3.26
N GLU A 17 -4.29 -18.86 1.98
CA GLU A 17 -4.05 -17.88 0.93
C GLU A 17 -5.27 -17.71 0.05
N MET A 18 -5.42 -16.51 -0.49
CA MET A 18 -6.36 -16.20 -1.56
C MET A 18 -5.63 -15.44 -2.65
N SER A 19 -5.95 -15.71 -3.92
CA SER A 19 -5.47 -14.88 -5.03
C SER A 19 -6.13 -13.49 -5.01
N VAL A 20 -5.59 -12.55 -5.78
CA VAL A 20 -6.19 -11.22 -5.97
C VAL A 20 -7.63 -11.33 -6.47
N GLU A 21 -7.91 -12.22 -7.42
CA GLU A 21 -9.26 -12.43 -7.95
C GLU A 21 -10.22 -12.96 -6.89
N GLU A 22 -9.76 -13.90 -6.07
CA GLU A 22 -10.55 -14.45 -4.96
C GLU A 22 -10.83 -13.37 -3.91
N VAL A 23 -9.83 -12.56 -3.54
CA VAL A 23 -10.01 -11.44 -2.61
C VAL A 23 -10.99 -10.42 -3.19
N LYS A 24 -10.87 -10.07 -4.48
CA LYS A 24 -11.81 -9.16 -5.14
C LYS A 24 -13.24 -9.67 -5.09
N VAL A 25 -13.47 -10.93 -5.49
CA VAL A 25 -14.81 -11.55 -5.45
C VAL A 25 -15.35 -11.57 -4.01
N TYR A 26 -14.47 -11.82 -3.04
CA TYR A 26 -14.83 -11.84 -1.63
C TYR A 26 -15.29 -10.47 -1.12
N LEU A 27 -14.56 -9.41 -1.44
CA LEU A 27 -14.91 -8.02 -1.07
C LEU A 27 -16.15 -7.53 -1.84
N ASP A 28 -16.24 -7.79 -3.14
CA ASP A 28 -17.41 -7.43 -3.98
C ASP A 28 -18.68 -8.16 -3.51
N GLY A 29 -18.54 -9.31 -2.85
CA GLY A 29 -19.61 -10.05 -2.19
C GLY A 29 -20.16 -9.40 -0.91
N GLY A 30 -19.58 -8.28 -0.47
CA GLY A 30 -20.00 -7.52 0.72
C GLY A 30 -19.36 -7.99 2.02
N ASN A 31 -18.35 -8.85 1.96
CA ASN A 31 -17.56 -9.21 3.15
C ASN A 31 -16.65 -8.05 3.54
N THR A 32 -16.48 -7.83 4.85
CA THR A 32 -15.72 -6.70 5.40
C THR A 32 -14.62 -7.16 6.35
N PRO A 33 -13.60 -7.89 5.87
CA PRO A 33 -12.45 -8.27 6.70
C PRO A 33 -11.61 -7.03 7.04
N ALA A 34 -10.78 -7.13 8.08
CA ALA A 34 -9.72 -6.15 8.29
C ALA A 34 -8.65 -6.34 7.20
N LEU A 35 -8.40 -5.29 6.42
CA LEU A 35 -7.36 -5.28 5.39
C LEU A 35 -6.08 -4.70 6.00
N VAL A 36 -4.99 -5.45 6.04
CA VAL A 36 -3.71 -5.02 6.63
C VAL A 36 -2.63 -4.97 5.55
N ASP A 37 -2.20 -3.75 5.25
CA ASP A 37 -1.10 -3.49 4.32
C ASP A 37 0.22 -3.41 5.09
N ILE A 38 1.11 -4.36 4.82
CA ILE A 38 2.41 -4.42 5.51
C ILE A 38 3.58 -3.91 4.67
N ARG A 39 3.30 -3.18 3.59
CA ARG A 39 4.31 -2.56 2.73
C ARG A 39 4.94 -1.32 3.38
N GLY A 40 6.02 -0.82 2.79
CA GLY A 40 6.63 0.45 3.18
C GLY A 40 5.70 1.65 2.98
N LEU A 41 6.02 2.78 3.61
CA LEU A 41 5.25 4.02 3.48
C LEU A 41 5.20 4.52 2.04
N ASP A 42 6.33 4.45 1.32
CA ASP A 42 6.40 4.83 -0.09
C ASP A 42 5.50 3.96 -0.99
N GLU A 43 5.38 2.67 -0.67
CA GLU A 43 4.49 1.73 -1.37
C GLU A 43 3.02 2.05 -1.07
N TRP A 44 2.70 2.37 0.19
CA TRP A 44 1.36 2.77 0.64
C TRP A 44 0.88 4.09 0.02
N GLU A 45 1.77 5.08 -0.06
CA GLU A 45 1.50 6.40 -0.62
C GLU A 45 1.19 6.36 -2.12
N ARG A 46 1.75 5.39 -2.86
CA ARG A 46 1.44 5.19 -4.28
C ARG A 46 0.04 4.60 -4.52
N GLY A 47 -0.55 3.98 -3.50
CA GLY A 47 -1.89 3.43 -3.55
C GLY A 47 -2.04 2.22 -2.65
N HIS A 48 -3.26 1.95 -2.17
CA HIS A 48 -3.60 0.83 -1.28
C HIS A 48 -5.10 0.47 -1.41
N LEU A 49 -5.48 -0.70 -0.92
CA LEU A 49 -6.89 -1.11 -0.93
C LEU A 49 -7.72 -0.15 -0.05
N GLU A 50 -8.93 0.20 -0.49
CA GLU A 50 -9.81 1.09 0.27
C GLU A 50 -10.13 0.51 1.66
N GLY A 51 -9.99 1.34 2.69
CA GLY A 51 -10.21 0.94 4.08
C GLY A 51 -9.10 0.08 4.70
N ALA A 52 -7.98 -0.14 3.99
CA ALA A 52 -6.83 -0.83 4.55
C ALA A 52 -6.20 -0.07 5.73
N ILE A 53 -5.58 -0.84 6.62
CA ILE A 53 -4.82 -0.36 7.77
C ILE A 53 -3.34 -0.54 7.43
N HIS A 54 -2.59 0.55 7.41
CA HIS A 54 -1.15 0.50 7.15
C HIS A 54 -0.37 0.13 8.42
N ILE A 55 0.37 -0.98 8.35
CA ILE A 55 1.26 -1.46 9.40
C ILE A 55 2.53 -2.04 8.77
N PRO A 56 3.59 -1.25 8.54
CA PRO A 56 4.81 -1.73 7.89
C PRO A 56 5.33 -3.02 8.52
N ARG A 57 5.82 -3.98 7.71
CA ARG A 57 6.25 -5.31 8.19
C ARG A 57 7.14 -5.26 9.44
N GLY A 58 8.05 -4.28 9.55
CA GLY A 58 8.97 -4.16 10.69
C GLY A 58 8.32 -3.65 11.99
N GLN A 59 7.09 -3.17 11.94
CA GLN A 59 6.31 -2.65 13.07
C GLN A 59 5.09 -3.53 13.39
N LEU A 60 4.85 -4.59 12.59
CA LEU A 60 3.64 -5.40 12.65
C LEU A 60 3.36 -5.92 14.07
N GLU A 61 4.32 -6.59 14.68
CA GLU A 61 4.16 -7.19 16.01
C GLU A 61 4.02 -6.15 17.13
N ALA A 62 4.42 -4.90 16.89
CA ALA A 62 4.33 -3.82 17.87
C ALA A 62 3.00 -3.06 17.80
N GLU A 63 2.38 -2.98 16.61
CA GLU A 63 1.21 -2.11 16.37
C GLU A 63 -0.09 -2.88 16.11
N VAL A 64 -0.02 -4.14 15.70
CA VAL A 64 -1.21 -4.86 15.20
C VAL A 64 -2.27 -5.04 16.28
N GLU A 65 -1.90 -5.31 17.53
CA GLU A 65 -2.85 -5.46 18.64
C GLU A 65 -3.58 -4.15 19.02
N GLU A 66 -3.01 -2.99 18.69
CA GLU A 66 -3.68 -1.70 18.88
C GLU A 66 -4.64 -1.41 17.72
N LYS A 67 -4.18 -1.62 16.47
CA LYS A 67 -4.91 -1.27 15.25
C LYS A 67 -5.98 -2.29 14.86
N VAL A 68 -5.79 -3.56 15.20
CA VAL A 68 -6.72 -4.67 14.93
C VAL A 68 -6.99 -5.43 16.24
N PRO A 69 -7.63 -4.81 17.24
CA PRO A 69 -7.65 -5.34 18.61
C PRO A 69 -8.43 -6.65 18.78
N ASN A 70 -9.35 -6.97 17.86
CA ASN A 70 -10.12 -8.21 17.91
C ASN A 70 -9.43 -9.33 17.12
N LYS A 71 -8.80 -10.24 17.85
CA LYS A 71 -8.06 -11.39 17.29
C LYS A 71 -8.94 -12.43 16.59
N GLY A 72 -10.25 -12.41 16.83
CA GLY A 72 -11.21 -13.28 16.16
C GLY A 72 -11.73 -12.73 14.84
N ASP A 73 -11.45 -11.47 14.50
CA ASP A 73 -11.87 -10.91 13.21
C ASP A 73 -11.11 -11.59 12.06
N GLU A 74 -11.77 -11.68 10.91
CA GLU A 74 -11.08 -12.11 9.70
C GLU A 74 -10.18 -10.99 9.18
N VAL A 75 -8.93 -11.33 8.92
CA VAL A 75 -7.89 -10.40 8.51
C VAL A 75 -7.26 -10.87 7.21
N ILE A 76 -7.30 -10.01 6.19
CA ILE A 76 -6.54 -10.20 4.95
C ILE A 76 -5.28 -9.34 5.05
N VAL A 77 -4.12 -10.00 5.08
CA VAL A 77 -2.80 -9.36 5.10
C VAL A 77 -2.24 -9.37 3.68
N TYR A 78 -1.72 -8.24 3.21
CA TYR A 78 -1.07 -8.18 1.91
C TYR A 78 0.20 -7.34 1.92
N CYS A 79 1.08 -7.66 0.99
CA CYS A 79 2.28 -6.89 0.68
C CYS A 79 2.37 -6.64 -0.83
N ALA A 80 3.52 -6.26 -1.39
CA ALA A 80 3.59 -6.04 -2.84
C ALA A 80 3.40 -7.32 -3.67
N GLY A 81 3.83 -8.48 -3.18
CA GLY A 81 3.92 -9.73 -3.96
C GLY A 81 3.48 -11.00 -3.23
N GLY A 82 2.79 -10.88 -2.09
CA GLY A 82 2.29 -12.02 -1.29
C GLY A 82 3.28 -12.72 -0.34
N VAL A 83 4.60 -12.64 -0.57
CA VAL A 83 5.59 -13.38 0.26
C VAL A 83 5.74 -12.79 1.67
N ARG A 84 5.87 -11.45 1.80
CA ARG A 84 6.01 -10.81 3.12
C ARG A 84 4.74 -10.98 3.95
N SER A 85 3.57 -10.95 3.31
CA SER A 85 2.27 -11.06 3.99
C SER A 85 2.02 -12.46 4.50
N LEU A 86 2.45 -13.50 3.78
CA LEU A 86 2.38 -14.87 4.27
C LEU A 86 3.16 -15.03 5.59
N LEU A 87 4.39 -14.53 5.65
CA LEU A 87 5.19 -14.57 6.87
C LEU A 87 4.69 -13.60 7.96
N GLY A 88 4.13 -12.45 7.57
CA GLY A 88 3.49 -11.52 8.51
C GLY A 88 2.24 -12.11 9.17
N ALA A 89 1.43 -12.84 8.40
CA ALA A 89 0.28 -13.57 8.91
C ALA A 89 0.70 -14.65 9.91
N VAL A 90 1.80 -15.38 9.68
CA VAL A 90 2.34 -16.31 10.71
C VAL A 90 2.66 -15.57 12.01
N SER A 91 3.30 -14.41 11.95
CA SER A 91 3.57 -13.61 13.15
C SER A 91 2.29 -13.14 13.86
N MET A 92 1.25 -12.76 13.11
CA MET A 92 -0.06 -12.47 13.69
C MET A 92 -0.70 -13.72 14.31
N GLN A 93 -0.56 -14.88 13.69
CA GLN A 93 -1.07 -16.15 14.23
C GLN A 93 -0.40 -16.49 15.56
N GLU A 94 0.92 -16.26 15.68
CA GLU A 94 1.67 -16.44 16.94
C GLU A 94 1.22 -15.47 18.04
N LEU A 95 0.72 -14.29 17.66
CA LEU A 95 0.08 -13.32 18.57
C LEU A 95 -1.37 -13.70 18.91
N GLY A 96 -1.92 -14.75 18.30
CA GLY A 96 -3.24 -15.31 18.60
C GLY A 96 -4.37 -14.85 17.69
N TYR A 97 -4.08 -14.25 16.53
CA TYR A 97 -5.10 -13.98 15.51
C TYR A 97 -5.54 -15.29 14.85
N GLU A 98 -6.85 -15.49 14.75
CA GLU A 98 -7.41 -16.80 14.42
C GLU A 98 -7.72 -16.95 12.93
N ASN A 99 -8.21 -15.89 12.29
CA ASN A 99 -8.79 -15.93 10.94
C ASN A 99 -7.94 -15.13 9.96
N LEU A 100 -6.76 -15.66 9.64
CA LEU A 100 -5.77 -14.99 8.80
C LEU A 100 -5.77 -15.50 7.36
N ILE A 101 -5.73 -14.56 6.42
CA ILE A 101 -5.61 -14.82 4.99
C ILE A 101 -4.45 -13.98 4.46
N SER A 102 -3.50 -14.60 3.76
CA SER A 102 -2.50 -13.86 2.98
C SER A 102 -2.96 -13.70 1.53
N MET A 103 -2.95 -12.48 1.01
CA MET A 103 -3.24 -12.24 -0.41
C MET A 103 -2.03 -12.61 -1.26
N ALA A 104 -2.11 -13.75 -1.95
CA ALA A 104 -1.14 -14.17 -2.95
C ALA A 104 -1.15 -13.21 -4.14
N GLY A 105 0.02 -12.94 -4.73
CA GLY A 105 0.18 -11.88 -5.74
C GLY A 105 0.32 -10.48 -5.15
N GLY A 106 -0.29 -10.22 -3.99
CA GLY A 106 -0.16 -8.95 -3.29
C GLY A 106 -0.76 -7.76 -4.07
N PHE A 107 -0.30 -6.56 -3.74
CA PHE A 107 -0.77 -5.33 -4.37
C PHE A 107 -0.34 -5.20 -5.84
N GLY A 108 0.80 -5.79 -6.24
CA GLY A 108 1.24 -5.75 -7.63
C GLY A 108 0.22 -6.40 -8.57
N ASP A 109 -0.20 -7.63 -8.26
CA ASP A 109 -1.22 -8.32 -9.04
C ASP A 109 -2.60 -7.63 -8.94
N TRP A 110 -2.88 -6.93 -7.83
CA TRP A 110 -4.08 -6.10 -7.66
C TRP A 110 -4.12 -4.94 -8.64
N GLU A 111 -3.00 -4.22 -8.78
CA GLU A 111 -2.81 -3.14 -9.75
C GLU A 111 -2.85 -3.65 -11.19
N ASP A 112 -2.13 -4.74 -11.49
CA ASP A 112 -2.07 -5.35 -12.82
C ASP A 112 -3.44 -5.86 -13.28
N SER A 113 -4.28 -6.29 -12.34
CA SER A 113 -5.68 -6.68 -12.59
C SER A 113 -6.64 -5.49 -12.71
N HIS A 114 -6.13 -4.25 -12.64
CA HIS A 114 -6.91 -3.02 -12.67
C HIS A 114 -8.02 -2.97 -11.61
N CYS A 115 -7.77 -3.58 -10.45
CA CYS A 115 -8.70 -3.51 -9.33
C CYS A 115 -8.69 -2.09 -8.71
N PRO A 116 -9.82 -1.60 -8.17
CA PRO A 116 -9.86 -0.28 -7.56
C PRO A 116 -8.96 -0.22 -6.33
N PHE A 117 -8.26 0.90 -6.19
CA PHE A 117 -7.45 1.25 -5.02
C PHE A 117 -7.55 2.76 -4.79
N VAL A 118 -7.19 3.20 -3.60
CA VAL A 118 -7.14 4.61 -3.21
C VAL A 118 -5.70 5.04 -2.97
N GLN A 119 -5.43 6.33 -3.15
CA GLN A 119 -4.19 6.94 -2.70
C GLN A 119 -4.50 7.78 -1.47
N PRO A 120 -3.59 7.84 -0.48
CA PRO A 120 -3.74 8.83 0.56
C PRO A 120 -3.75 10.21 -0.11
N PRO A 121 -4.46 11.19 0.46
CA PRO A 121 -4.37 12.56 -0.04
C PRO A 121 -2.89 12.93 -0.10
N ALA A 122 -2.48 13.57 -1.20
CA ALA A 122 -1.14 14.13 -1.27
C ALA A 122 -0.90 14.91 0.03
N PRO A 123 0.27 14.77 0.68
CA PRO A 123 0.57 15.58 1.84
C PRO A 123 0.22 17.01 1.46
N GLU A 124 -0.64 17.66 2.25
CA GLU A 124 -0.86 19.09 2.08
C GLU A 124 0.55 19.69 2.05
N GLU A 125 0.97 20.18 0.89
CA GLU A 125 2.20 20.94 0.81
C GLU A 125 1.95 22.11 1.75
N ASP A 126 2.47 22.02 2.98
CA ASP A 126 2.64 23.19 3.81
C ASP A 126 3.61 24.06 3.01
N GLU A 127 3.07 24.86 2.09
CA GLU A 127 3.82 25.84 1.29
C GLU A 127 4.46 26.92 2.19
N GLY A 128 4.36 26.75 3.51
CA GLY A 128 4.55 27.75 4.52
C GLY A 128 3.45 28.81 4.38
N PRO A 129 3.55 29.91 5.14
CA PRO A 129 2.81 31.10 4.76
C PRO A 129 3.16 31.46 3.31
N LEU A 130 2.13 31.75 2.50
CA LEU A 130 2.27 32.30 1.15
C LEU A 130 3.35 33.39 1.16
N ASN A 131 4.54 33.07 0.65
CA ASN A 131 5.60 34.05 0.49
C ASN A 131 5.40 34.70 -0.88
N GLU A 132 4.67 35.81 -0.89
CA GLU A 132 4.33 36.59 -2.08
C GLU A 132 5.57 36.94 -2.92
N GLU A 133 6.72 37.18 -2.28
CA GLU A 133 7.99 37.47 -2.95
C GLU A 133 8.52 36.24 -3.71
N ARG A 134 8.57 35.06 -3.05
CA ARG A 134 9.00 33.80 -3.67
C ARG A 134 8.12 33.41 -4.86
N LEU A 135 6.81 33.53 -4.70
CA LEU A 135 5.85 33.19 -5.75
C LEU A 135 5.96 34.14 -6.94
N THR A 136 6.20 35.43 -6.70
CA THR A 136 6.41 36.40 -7.77
C THR A 136 7.68 36.10 -8.56
N ASP A 137 8.77 35.75 -7.87
CA ASP A 137 10.03 35.35 -8.53
C ASP A 137 9.86 34.07 -9.36
N GLU A 138 9.12 33.09 -8.85
CA GLU A 138 8.86 31.82 -9.51
C GLU A 138 7.96 31.99 -10.75
N ILE A 139 6.91 32.82 -10.65
CA ILE A 139 6.06 33.20 -11.79
C ILE A 139 6.89 33.92 -12.86
N ALA A 140 7.70 34.92 -12.49
CA ALA A 140 8.53 35.66 -13.44
C ALA A 140 9.51 34.74 -14.18
N HIS A 141 10.12 33.77 -13.48
CA HIS A 141 11.00 32.79 -14.09
C HIS A 141 10.27 31.87 -15.09
N LEU A 142 9.07 31.41 -14.73
CA LEU A 142 8.26 30.56 -15.60
C LEU A 142 7.76 31.32 -16.83
N GLU A 143 7.38 32.58 -16.69
CA GLU A 143 7.00 33.44 -17.81
C GLU A 143 8.16 33.63 -18.79
N GLU A 144 9.38 33.83 -18.28
CA GLU A 144 10.58 33.92 -19.12
C GLU A 144 10.84 32.60 -19.87
N LEU A 145 10.75 31.46 -19.20
CA LEU A 145 10.89 30.14 -19.82
C LEU A 145 9.83 29.90 -20.91
N ILE A 146 8.58 30.29 -20.65
CA ILE A 146 7.49 30.18 -21.63
C ILE A 146 7.79 31.08 -22.83
N ALA A 147 8.24 32.32 -22.63
CA ALA A 147 8.60 33.23 -23.70
C ALA A 147 9.75 32.68 -24.56
N GLN A 148 10.80 32.15 -23.93
CA GLN A 148 11.92 31.50 -24.62
C GLN A 148 11.47 30.29 -25.44
N LYS A 149 10.58 29.45 -24.89
CA LYS A 149 10.04 28.28 -25.60
C LYS A 149 9.14 28.69 -26.76
N LYS A 150 8.30 29.73 -26.60
CA LYS A 150 7.47 30.28 -27.69
C LYS A 150 8.32 30.84 -28.82
N ALA A 151 9.35 31.64 -28.51
CA ALA A 151 10.27 32.17 -29.52
C ALA A 151 11.01 31.05 -30.27
N LYS A 152 11.41 29.98 -29.57
CA LYS A 152 12.01 28.79 -30.21
C LYS A 152 11.03 28.03 -31.11
N LEU A 153 9.75 27.99 -30.74
CA LEU A 153 8.70 27.36 -31.53
C LEU A 153 8.43 28.14 -32.82
N GLU A 154 8.29 29.47 -32.72
CA GLU A 154 8.08 30.36 -33.88
C GLU A 154 9.29 30.38 -34.83
N ALA A 155 10.52 30.26 -34.30
CA ALA A 155 11.72 30.17 -35.13
C ALA A 155 11.91 28.79 -35.81
N ALA A 156 11.08 27.80 -35.47
CA ALA A 156 11.10 26.47 -36.07
C ALA A 156 10.04 26.29 -37.18
N GLU A 157 9.19 27.31 -37.42
CA GLU A 157 8.25 27.42 -38.54
C GLU A 157 8.86 28.18 -39.72
#